data_AF-A0A7K3HA35-F1
#
_entry.id   AF-A0A7K3HA35-F1
#
_cell.length_a   1.000
_cell.length_b   1.000
_cell.length_c   1.000
_cell.angle_alpha   90.00
_cell.angle_beta   90.00
_cell.angle_gamma   90.00
#
_symmetry.space_group_name_H-M   'P 1'
#
loop_
_entity.id
_entity.type
_entity.pdbx_description
1 polymer ?
#
loop_
_entity_poly.entity_id
_entity_poly.type
_entity_poly.pdbx_seq_one_letter_code
_entity_poly.pdbx_strand_id
1 'polypeptide(L)'
;MAARPLVARRPNERLGALIQEAGCSNAGLARRVNLCGAEHGLDLRYDKTSVARWLRGQQPRGRAPAVIAEALGRKLGRTVTIDEIGMAEGKNLASGVGLQFSPTVPGAIEQVCELWRSDVGRRDFLSGSTVASSALVEPSRDWLITGTDPQVARAGGARVGMTDVEAVRAMTAALTELDHRYGSGHVRPVVVHYLNSVVSGLLGGSYKEPVGRALFAAVSRLTELAGYMAVDTGQPGLAQRYYIQALRLAQAAGDRGYGGYVLAAGMSHLAASLGNPREIAQLARAAQEGARGHVTPRAEAMFLAAEARGHALMGDGAAFTTVAARAVSAMDRAGNGDDPAWIGHFDEAYLADELAHCHRDLGDAGPARRRAEEALAGHPEGRVRRRAIGLLLLAAAQTQQREIEQACDTGTRALELLGGLRSNRGMEYLEDFQQRLKPFAAERAVREFGERAAEPVAA
;
A
#
# COMPACT_ATOMS: atom_id res chain seq x y z
N MET A 1 21.21 12.77 -34.52
CA MET A 1 20.79 11.46 -33.95
C MET A 1 22.02 10.71 -33.46
N ALA A 2 22.39 10.88 -32.19
CA ALA A 2 23.46 10.08 -31.60
C ALA A 2 22.95 8.64 -31.33
N ALA A 3 23.63 7.65 -31.90
CA ALA A 3 23.32 6.24 -31.70
C ALA A 3 23.52 5.85 -30.22
N ARG A 4 22.47 5.28 -29.62
CA ARG A 4 22.55 4.63 -28.30
C ARG A 4 23.67 3.58 -28.32
N PRO A 5 24.56 3.53 -27.31
CA PRO A 5 25.54 2.46 -27.23
C PRO A 5 24.81 1.12 -27.05
N LEU A 6 25.11 0.15 -27.92
CA LEU A 6 24.66 -1.23 -27.76
C LEU A 6 25.35 -1.82 -26.53
N VAL A 7 24.63 -1.90 -25.41
CA VAL A 7 25.06 -2.70 -24.25
C VAL A 7 25.33 -4.12 -24.76
N ALA A 8 26.56 -4.59 -24.61
CA ALA A 8 26.95 -5.94 -24.99
C ALA A 8 26.10 -6.95 -24.21
N ARG A 9 25.29 -7.74 -24.92
CA ARG A 9 24.45 -8.76 -24.30
C ARG A 9 25.32 -9.92 -23.83
N ARG A 10 25.19 -10.30 -22.55
CA ARG A 10 25.87 -11.47 -21.99
C ARG A 10 25.23 -12.75 -22.53
N PRO A 11 26.01 -13.78 -22.89
CA PRO A 11 25.48 -15.11 -23.23
C PRO A 11 24.60 -15.68 -22.11
N ASN A 12 23.53 -16.39 -22.48
CA ASN A 12 22.63 -17.04 -21.53
C ASN A 12 23.12 -18.47 -21.24
N GLU A 13 24.09 -18.59 -20.35
CA GLU A 13 24.70 -19.87 -19.95
C GLU A 13 23.71 -20.78 -19.22
N ARG A 14 22.76 -20.22 -18.47
CA ARG A 14 21.72 -20.96 -17.74
C ARG A 14 20.80 -21.72 -18.69
N LEU A 15 20.33 -21.07 -19.75
CA LEU A 15 19.58 -21.73 -20.82
C LEU A 15 20.41 -22.80 -21.53
N GLY A 16 21.70 -22.51 -21.78
CA GLY A 16 22.63 -23.47 -22.40
C GLY A 16 22.76 -24.76 -21.60
N ALA A 17 22.93 -24.64 -20.27
CA ALA A 17 23.01 -25.79 -19.36
C ALA A 17 21.73 -26.63 -19.36
N LEU A 18 20.56 -25.99 -19.32
CA LEU A 18 19.27 -26.71 -19.34
C LEU A 18 18.99 -27.39 -20.68
N ILE A 19 19.41 -26.81 -21.81
CA ILE A 19 19.29 -27.44 -23.13
C ILE A 19 20.14 -28.72 -23.20
N GLN A 20 21.34 -28.68 -22.62
CA GLN A 20 22.25 -29.84 -22.51
C GLN A 20 21.68 -30.90 -21.57
N GLU A 21 21.21 -30.52 -20.37
CA GLU A 21 20.54 -31.40 -19.41
C GLU A 21 19.33 -32.10 -20.04
N ALA A 22 18.54 -31.36 -20.82
CA ALA A 22 17.35 -31.87 -21.51
C ALA A 22 17.67 -32.73 -22.74
N GLY A 23 18.94 -32.82 -23.16
CA GLY A 23 19.39 -33.55 -24.35
C GLY A 23 18.67 -33.11 -25.62
N CYS A 24 18.34 -31.81 -25.74
CA CYS A 24 17.57 -31.28 -26.87
C CYS A 24 18.43 -30.41 -27.79
N SER A 25 18.19 -30.49 -29.11
CA SER A 25 18.81 -29.56 -30.06
C SER A 25 18.05 -28.23 -30.08
N ASN A 26 18.69 -27.15 -30.56
CA ASN A 26 18.02 -25.85 -30.74
C ASN A 26 16.73 -25.96 -31.59
N ALA A 27 16.74 -26.79 -32.62
CA ALA A 27 15.55 -27.08 -33.43
C ALA A 27 14.51 -27.93 -32.68
N GLY A 28 14.95 -28.79 -31.76
CA GLY A 28 14.09 -29.57 -30.88
C GLY A 28 13.39 -28.71 -29.83
N LEU A 29 14.12 -27.78 -29.19
CA LEU A 29 13.53 -26.84 -28.24
C LEU A 29 12.50 -25.93 -28.92
N ALA A 30 12.84 -25.33 -30.06
CA ALA A 30 11.93 -24.44 -30.79
C ALA A 30 10.58 -25.11 -31.11
N ARG A 31 10.60 -26.38 -31.56
CA ARG A 31 9.37 -27.15 -31.81
C ARG A 31 8.54 -27.37 -30.54
N ARG A 32 9.18 -27.69 -29.41
CA ARG A 32 8.48 -27.87 -28.12
C ARG A 32 7.86 -26.58 -27.62
N VAL A 33 8.54 -25.45 -27.78
CA VAL A 33 8.02 -24.13 -27.41
C VAL A 33 6.80 -23.76 -28.25
N ASN A 34 6.82 -24.01 -29.56
CA ASN A 34 5.66 -23.72 -30.42
C ASN A 34 4.46 -24.62 -30.08
N LEU A 35 4.70 -25.92 -29.83
CA LEU A 35 3.64 -26.85 -29.38
C LEU A 35 3.04 -26.41 -28.04
N CYS A 36 3.88 -26.11 -27.06
CA CYS A 36 3.44 -25.62 -25.75
C CYS A 36 2.73 -24.26 -25.87
N GLY A 37 3.16 -23.38 -26.77
CA GLY A 37 2.48 -22.12 -27.06
C GLY A 37 1.08 -22.31 -27.65
N ALA A 38 0.93 -23.25 -28.59
CA ALA A 38 -0.36 -23.55 -29.20
C ALA A 38 -1.39 -24.06 -28.18
N GLU A 39 -0.97 -24.90 -27.22
CA GLU A 39 -1.82 -25.36 -26.11
C GLU A 39 -2.32 -24.20 -25.21
N HIS A 40 -1.56 -23.10 -25.15
CA HIS A 40 -1.90 -21.89 -24.42
C HIS A 40 -2.59 -20.81 -25.29
N GLY A 41 -3.00 -21.16 -26.51
CA GLY A 41 -3.66 -20.24 -27.45
C GLY A 41 -2.74 -19.17 -28.04
N LEU A 42 -1.42 -19.39 -28.06
CA LEU A 42 -0.43 -18.47 -28.61
C LEU A 42 0.07 -18.94 -29.99
N ASP A 43 -0.02 -18.09 -31.02
CA ASP A 43 0.62 -18.34 -32.33
C ASP A 43 2.12 -17.98 -32.26
N LEU A 44 2.93 -18.93 -31.76
CA LEU A 44 4.38 -18.82 -31.68
C LEU A 44 5.06 -19.52 -32.88
N ARG A 45 5.99 -18.83 -33.54
CA ARG A 45 6.74 -19.33 -34.71
C ARG A 45 8.24 -19.26 -34.49
N TYR A 46 8.72 -19.91 -33.43
CA TYR A 46 10.15 -19.98 -33.15
C TYR A 46 10.84 -21.10 -33.93
N ASP A 47 12.11 -20.88 -34.24
CA ASP A 47 12.97 -21.79 -35.00
C ASP A 47 14.34 -21.94 -34.31
N LYS A 48 15.24 -22.72 -34.93
CA LYS A 48 16.60 -22.91 -34.40
C LYS A 48 17.37 -21.60 -34.25
N THR A 49 17.08 -20.60 -35.08
CA THR A 49 17.77 -19.30 -35.06
C THR A 49 17.28 -18.43 -33.90
N SER A 50 16.00 -18.55 -33.54
CA SER A 50 15.39 -17.94 -32.35
C SER A 50 16.07 -18.45 -31.07
N VAL A 51 16.25 -19.77 -30.94
CA VAL A 51 16.97 -20.36 -29.80
C VAL A 51 18.44 -19.95 -29.75
N ALA A 52 19.12 -19.89 -30.91
CA ALA A 52 20.50 -19.39 -30.99
C ALA A 52 20.63 -17.90 -30.63
N ARG A 53 19.57 -17.10 -30.82
CA ARG A 53 19.50 -15.72 -30.36
C ARG A 53 19.28 -15.66 -28.84
N TRP A 54 18.48 -16.56 -28.28
CA TRP A 54 18.27 -16.67 -26.83
C TRP A 54 19.55 -17.03 -26.07
N LEU A 55 20.33 -17.98 -26.60
CA LEU A 55 21.64 -18.34 -26.07
C LEU A 55 22.64 -17.17 -26.11
N ARG A 56 22.49 -16.25 -27.06
CA ARG A 56 23.27 -15.00 -27.16
C ARG A 56 22.70 -13.85 -26.32
N GLY A 57 21.76 -14.15 -25.41
CA GLY A 57 21.19 -13.19 -24.46
C GLY A 57 20.03 -12.35 -25.00
N GLN A 58 19.47 -12.66 -26.18
CA GLN A 58 18.22 -12.02 -26.63
C GLN A 58 17.02 -12.68 -25.96
N GLN A 59 16.20 -11.95 -25.23
CA GLN A 59 14.99 -12.50 -24.63
C GLN A 59 13.75 -12.27 -25.51
N PRO A 60 12.86 -13.27 -25.65
CA PRO A 60 11.56 -13.09 -26.28
C PRO A 60 10.62 -12.32 -25.35
N ARG A 61 9.72 -11.51 -25.91
CA ARG A 61 8.80 -10.64 -25.14
C ARG A 61 7.53 -11.37 -24.73
N GLY A 62 6.81 -10.79 -23.76
CA GLY A 62 5.46 -11.22 -23.38
C GLY A 62 5.48 -12.57 -22.65
N ARG A 63 4.53 -13.45 -22.96
CA ARG A 63 4.36 -14.76 -22.28
C ARG A 63 5.38 -15.83 -22.72
N ALA A 64 6.20 -15.55 -23.73
CA ALA A 64 7.11 -16.54 -24.32
C ALA A 64 8.16 -17.13 -23.34
N PRO A 65 8.78 -16.37 -22.40
CA PRO A 65 9.70 -16.96 -21.42
C PRO A 65 9.05 -18.02 -20.52
N ALA A 66 7.78 -17.85 -20.15
CA ALA A 66 7.04 -18.84 -19.36
C ALA A 66 6.83 -20.14 -20.15
N VAL A 67 6.44 -20.02 -21.42
CA VAL A 67 6.26 -21.16 -22.34
C VAL A 67 7.58 -21.88 -22.60
N ILE A 68 8.71 -21.16 -22.66
CA ILE A 68 10.05 -21.76 -22.78
C ILE A 68 10.42 -22.56 -21.54
N ALA A 69 10.18 -22.00 -20.35
CA ALA A 69 10.45 -22.68 -19.08
C ALA A 69 9.60 -23.96 -18.95
N GLU A 70 8.31 -23.87 -19.30
CA GLU A 70 7.40 -25.01 -19.28
C GLU A 70 7.79 -26.09 -20.30
N ALA A 71 8.13 -25.71 -21.54
CA ALA A 71 8.56 -26.66 -22.57
C ALA A 71 9.83 -27.44 -22.17
N LEU A 72 10.76 -26.78 -21.45
CA LEU A 72 11.94 -27.43 -20.88
C LEU A 72 11.57 -28.29 -19.66
N GLY A 73 10.70 -27.81 -18.78
CA GLY A 73 10.25 -28.57 -17.61
C GLY A 73 9.54 -29.87 -17.98
N ARG A 74 8.67 -29.84 -18.98
CA ARG A 74 8.02 -31.04 -19.55
C ARG A 74 9.04 -32.02 -20.12
N LYS A 75 10.14 -31.54 -20.70
CA LYS A 75 11.20 -32.40 -21.26
C LYS A 75 12.10 -32.99 -20.17
N LEU A 76 12.33 -32.24 -19.09
CA LEU A 76 13.18 -32.65 -17.96
C LEU A 76 12.42 -33.46 -16.90
N GLY A 77 11.08 -33.48 -16.94
CA GLY A 77 10.26 -34.19 -15.96
C GLY A 77 10.20 -33.50 -14.58
N ARG A 78 10.55 -32.21 -14.52
CA ARG A 78 10.52 -31.38 -13.31
C ARG A 78 10.04 -29.97 -13.64
N THR A 79 9.55 -29.24 -12.64
CA THR A 79 9.27 -27.82 -12.80
C THR A 79 10.57 -27.07 -13.12
N VAL A 80 10.52 -26.23 -14.16
CA VAL A 80 11.59 -25.32 -14.55
C VAL A 80 11.02 -23.92 -14.56
N THR A 81 11.68 -23.01 -13.87
CA THR A 81 11.26 -21.61 -13.70
C THR A 81 11.86 -20.71 -14.77
N ILE A 82 11.26 -19.53 -14.94
CA ILE A 82 11.77 -18.49 -15.86
C ILE A 82 13.16 -18.00 -15.43
N ASP A 83 13.44 -17.99 -14.13
CA ASP A 83 14.76 -17.68 -13.59
C ASP A 83 15.80 -18.74 -13.95
N GLU A 84 15.48 -20.03 -13.78
CA GLU A 84 16.38 -21.14 -14.12
C GLU A 84 16.81 -21.12 -15.60
N ILE A 85 15.95 -20.67 -16.52
CA ILE A 85 16.32 -20.51 -17.95
C ILE A 85 17.06 -19.19 -18.26
N GLY A 86 17.40 -18.39 -17.25
CA GLY A 86 18.08 -17.10 -17.43
C GLY A 86 17.26 -16.07 -18.23
N MET A 87 15.93 -16.25 -18.28
CA MET A 87 15.00 -15.36 -19.00
C MET A 87 14.03 -14.65 -18.06
N ALA A 88 14.30 -14.65 -16.76
CA ALA A 88 13.69 -13.67 -15.89
C ALA A 88 14.17 -12.33 -16.44
N GLU A 89 13.30 -11.62 -17.18
CA GLU A 89 13.49 -10.20 -17.38
C GLU A 89 13.80 -9.64 -15.98
N GLY A 90 14.61 -8.58 -15.87
CA GLY A 90 14.66 -7.79 -14.63
C GLY A 90 13.27 -7.30 -14.17
N LYS A 91 12.21 -7.60 -14.93
CA LYS A 91 10.81 -7.47 -14.59
C LYS A 91 10.17 -8.59 -13.77
N ASN A 92 10.66 -9.83 -13.84
CA ASN A 92 10.10 -10.96 -13.09
C ASN A 92 10.77 -11.21 -11.73
N LEU A 93 11.99 -10.72 -11.50
CA LEU A 93 12.53 -10.64 -10.12
C LEU A 93 11.76 -9.59 -9.31
N ALA A 94 11.38 -8.49 -9.96
CA ALA A 94 10.71 -7.35 -9.33
C ALA A 94 9.19 -7.49 -9.19
N SER A 95 8.55 -8.53 -9.76
CA SER A 95 7.13 -8.77 -9.56
C SER A 95 6.81 -9.14 -8.11
N GLY A 96 7.70 -9.88 -7.43
CA GLY A 96 7.54 -10.32 -6.03
C GLY A 96 8.19 -9.44 -4.94
N VAL A 97 8.99 -8.43 -5.30
CA VAL A 97 9.76 -7.62 -4.33
C VAL A 97 8.83 -6.95 -3.32
N GLY A 98 9.00 -7.27 -2.03
CA GLY A 98 8.16 -6.72 -0.98
C GLY A 98 6.71 -7.25 -0.93
N LEU A 99 6.33 -8.23 -1.77
CA LEU A 99 5.04 -8.92 -1.68
C LEU A 99 5.11 -10.19 -0.81
N GLN A 100 6.30 -10.72 -0.55
CA GLN A 100 6.43 -11.91 0.29
C GLN A 100 6.48 -11.53 1.77
N PHE A 101 5.65 -12.21 2.56
CA PHE A 101 5.73 -12.21 4.01
C PHE A 101 6.75 -13.25 4.46
N SER A 102 8.00 -12.84 4.69
CA SER A 102 9.08 -13.80 4.94
C SER A 102 8.88 -14.58 6.25
N PRO A 103 9.12 -15.91 6.30
CA PRO A 103 9.03 -16.67 7.55
C PRO A 103 10.18 -16.38 8.53
N THR A 104 11.22 -15.66 8.11
CA THR A 104 12.41 -15.43 8.94
C THR A 104 12.76 -13.93 9.02
N VAL A 105 13.38 -13.52 10.13
CA VAL A 105 13.84 -12.13 10.33
C VAL A 105 14.90 -11.72 9.28
N PRO A 106 15.93 -12.54 8.95
CA PRO A 106 16.87 -12.17 7.90
C PRO A 106 16.22 -11.97 6.53
N GLY A 107 15.28 -12.84 6.15
CA GLY A 107 14.54 -12.69 4.90
C GLY A 107 13.62 -11.47 4.89
N ALA A 108 13.03 -11.11 6.05
CA ALA A 108 12.27 -9.87 6.17
C ALA A 108 13.14 -8.61 5.96
N ILE A 109 14.37 -8.61 6.49
CA ILE A 109 15.34 -7.52 6.27
C ILE A 109 15.74 -7.44 4.79
N GLU A 110 16.00 -8.58 4.15
CA GLU A 110 16.36 -8.64 2.73
C GLU A 110 15.25 -8.07 1.85
N GLN A 111 14.01 -8.54 2.04
CA GLN A 111 12.85 -8.12 1.27
C GLN A 111 12.56 -6.63 1.41
N VAL A 112 12.62 -6.09 2.63
CA VAL A 112 12.33 -4.68 2.85
C VAL A 112 13.46 -3.77 2.33
N CYS A 113 14.73 -4.18 2.47
CA CYS A 113 15.83 -3.41 1.91
C CYS A 113 15.87 -3.47 0.38
N GLU A 114 15.45 -4.58 -0.24
CA GLU A 114 15.28 -4.64 -1.69
C GLU A 114 14.13 -3.75 -2.18
N LEU A 115 13.02 -3.70 -1.45
CA LEU A 115 11.90 -2.80 -1.74
C LEU A 115 12.37 -1.34 -1.76
N TRP A 116 13.07 -0.89 -0.72
CA TRP A 116 13.53 0.51 -0.63
C TRP A 116 14.55 0.85 -1.72
N ARG A 117 15.54 -0.03 -1.97
CA ARG A 117 16.51 0.15 -3.07
C ARG A 117 15.80 0.26 -4.43
N SER A 118 14.77 -0.54 -4.64
CA SER A 118 14.00 -0.56 -5.89
C SER A 118 13.14 0.70 -6.04
N ASP A 119 12.55 1.22 -4.97
CA ASP A 119 11.78 2.47 -5.00
C ASP A 119 12.66 3.69 -5.26
N VAL A 120 13.87 3.75 -4.67
CA VAL A 120 14.85 4.82 -4.97
C VAL A 120 15.34 4.75 -6.42
N GLY A 121 15.72 3.56 -6.89
CA GLY A 121 16.45 3.41 -8.16
C GLY A 121 15.60 3.14 -9.40
N ARG A 122 14.34 2.67 -9.24
CA ARG A 122 13.48 2.19 -10.34
C ARG A 122 12.00 2.50 -10.07
N ARG A 123 11.68 3.74 -9.69
CA ARG A 123 10.34 4.19 -9.30
C ARG A 123 9.22 3.77 -10.27
N ASP A 124 9.41 4.03 -11.57
CA ASP A 124 8.44 3.69 -12.63
C ASP A 124 8.13 2.19 -12.73
N PHE A 125 9.03 1.34 -12.22
CA PHE A 125 8.94 -0.10 -12.31
C PHE A 125 7.97 -0.71 -11.28
N LEU A 126 7.92 -0.14 -10.08
CA LEU A 126 7.05 -0.62 -9.00
C LEU A 126 5.65 0.00 -9.07
N SER A 127 5.55 1.25 -9.55
CA SER A 127 4.28 1.96 -9.69
C SER A 127 3.39 1.38 -10.81
N GLY A 128 3.98 0.75 -11.83
CA GLY A 128 3.24 0.12 -12.94
C GLY A 128 2.85 -1.35 -12.73
N SER A 129 3.11 -1.92 -11.55
CA SER A 129 2.74 -3.32 -11.25
C SER A 129 1.24 -3.45 -10.98
N THR A 130 0.60 -4.45 -11.59
CA THR A 130 -0.81 -4.78 -11.35
C THR A 130 -1.05 -5.13 -9.89
N VAL A 131 -1.99 -4.44 -9.24
CA VAL A 131 -2.42 -4.77 -7.88
C VAL A 131 -3.25 -6.04 -7.93
N ALA A 132 -2.81 -7.09 -7.23
CA ALA A 132 -3.67 -8.23 -6.96
C ALA A 132 -4.44 -7.94 -5.67
N SER A 133 -5.77 -7.86 -5.75
CA SER A 133 -6.63 -7.65 -4.58
C SER A 133 -6.36 -8.70 -3.50
N SER A 134 -6.21 -9.97 -3.87
CA SER A 134 -5.93 -11.07 -2.94
C SER A 134 -4.55 -11.05 -2.27
N ALA A 135 -3.61 -10.19 -2.69
CA ALA A 135 -2.23 -10.24 -2.18
C ALA A 135 -2.09 -9.71 -0.74
N LEU A 136 -3.14 -9.13 -0.15
CA LEU A 136 -3.17 -8.75 1.27
C LEU A 136 -3.69 -9.90 2.17
N VAL A 137 -4.41 -10.87 1.59
CA VAL A 137 -5.03 -11.98 2.34
C VAL A 137 -3.97 -12.89 2.96
N GLU A 138 -3.01 -13.36 2.18
CA GLU A 138 -1.96 -14.27 2.67
C GLU A 138 -1.11 -13.63 3.79
N PRO A 139 -0.55 -12.42 3.64
CA PRO A 139 0.18 -11.75 4.72
C PRO A 139 -0.64 -11.54 5.99
N SER A 140 -1.93 -11.15 5.87
CA SER A 140 -2.79 -10.96 7.04
C SER A 140 -3.06 -12.27 7.79
N ARG A 141 -3.28 -13.37 7.05
CA ARG A 141 -3.46 -14.71 7.61
C ARG A 141 -2.17 -15.19 8.28
N ASP A 142 -1.05 -15.08 7.60
CA ASP A 142 0.24 -15.56 8.08
C ASP A 142 0.65 -14.81 9.36
N TRP A 143 0.42 -13.50 9.43
CA TRP A 143 0.60 -12.72 10.65
C TRP A 143 -0.33 -13.17 11.78
N LEU A 144 -1.61 -13.45 11.47
CA LEU A 144 -2.60 -13.86 12.47
C LEU A 144 -2.25 -15.23 13.11
N ILE A 145 -1.82 -16.19 12.30
CA ILE A 145 -1.55 -17.57 12.75
C ILE A 145 -0.11 -17.78 13.24
N THR A 146 0.82 -16.90 12.85
CA THR A 146 2.23 -16.99 13.27
C THR A 146 2.45 -16.16 14.52
N GLY A 147 3.16 -16.73 15.49
CA GLY A 147 3.59 -16.02 16.69
C GLY A 147 4.65 -14.95 16.41
N THR A 148 4.98 -14.19 17.45
CA THR A 148 6.14 -13.30 17.45
C THR A 148 7.42 -14.09 17.18
N ASP A 149 8.34 -13.55 16.38
CA ASP A 149 9.64 -14.19 16.17
C ASP A 149 10.34 -14.43 17.51
N PRO A 150 10.97 -15.59 17.76
CA PRO A 150 11.57 -15.87 19.07
C PRO A 150 12.80 -15.02 19.39
N GLN A 151 13.56 -14.62 18.36
CA GLN A 151 14.76 -13.80 18.52
C GLN A 151 14.94 -12.89 17.30
N VAL A 152 15.31 -11.64 17.55
CA VAL A 152 15.71 -10.69 16.50
C VAL A 152 17.16 -10.22 16.63
N ALA A 153 17.82 -10.44 17.76
CA ALA A 153 19.20 -10.04 18.01
C ALA A 153 20.16 -10.48 16.90
N ARG A 154 21.11 -9.61 16.55
CA ARG A 154 22.13 -9.83 15.52
C ARG A 154 23.51 -9.49 16.04
N ALA A 155 24.52 -10.27 15.64
CA ALA A 155 25.91 -10.08 16.05
C ALA A 155 26.83 -9.56 14.93
N GLY A 156 26.35 -9.44 13.68
CA GLY A 156 27.16 -8.99 12.55
C GLY A 156 26.90 -7.53 12.17
N GLY A 157 27.94 -6.82 11.72
CA GLY A 157 27.84 -5.42 11.26
C GLY A 157 28.09 -4.37 12.36
N ALA A 158 27.93 -3.09 12.01
CA ALA A 158 28.13 -1.97 12.92
C ALA A 158 27.19 -2.04 14.13
N ARG A 159 27.66 -1.62 15.30
CA ARG A 159 26.86 -1.65 16.54
C ARG A 159 25.72 -0.63 16.47
N VAL A 160 24.50 -1.08 16.77
CA VAL A 160 23.29 -0.26 16.86
C VAL A 160 22.80 -0.23 18.30
N GLY A 161 22.48 0.96 18.78
CA GLY A 161 22.00 1.23 20.14
C GLY A 161 20.63 1.89 20.18
N MET A 162 20.15 2.18 21.40
CA MET A 162 18.84 2.85 21.58
C MET A 162 18.81 4.27 21.01
N THR A 163 19.94 4.99 21.00
CA THR A 163 20.02 6.33 20.39
C THR A 163 19.72 6.30 18.89
N ASP A 164 20.14 5.25 18.18
CA ASP A 164 19.80 5.08 16.76
C ASP A 164 18.29 4.85 16.56
N VAL A 165 17.68 4.07 17.45
CA VAL A 165 16.22 3.83 17.44
C VAL A 165 15.45 5.12 17.72
N GLU A 166 15.91 5.92 18.68
CA GLU A 166 15.34 7.23 19.01
C GLU A 166 15.45 8.20 17.84
N ALA A 167 16.58 8.20 17.12
CA ALA A 167 16.76 8.99 15.90
C ALA A 167 15.75 8.61 14.81
N VAL A 168 15.51 7.31 14.58
CA VAL A 168 14.49 6.85 13.64
C VAL A 168 13.10 7.31 14.07
N ARG A 169 12.75 7.20 15.36
CA ARG A 169 11.46 7.65 15.89
C ARG A 169 11.26 9.17 15.71
N ALA A 170 12.27 9.96 16.02
CA ALA A 170 12.24 11.42 15.87
C ALA A 170 12.10 11.82 14.40
N MET A 171 12.84 11.16 13.49
CA MET A 171 12.73 11.39 12.06
C MET A 171 11.33 11.04 11.53
N THR A 172 10.76 9.90 11.93
CA THR A 172 9.38 9.54 11.57
C THR A 172 8.39 10.59 12.03
N ALA A 173 8.49 11.08 13.28
CA ALA A 173 7.60 12.12 13.79
C ALA A 173 7.71 13.44 12.98
N ALA A 174 8.93 13.86 12.65
CA ALA A 174 9.17 15.07 11.85
C ALA A 174 8.60 14.93 10.42
N LEU A 175 8.80 13.78 9.77
CA LEU A 175 8.29 13.52 8.42
C LEU A 175 6.75 13.41 8.40
N THR A 176 6.15 12.83 9.44
CA THR A 176 4.70 12.81 9.61
C THR A 176 4.13 14.22 9.75
N GLU A 177 4.78 15.12 10.50
CA GLU A 177 4.32 16.50 10.63
C GLU A 177 4.43 17.29 9.31
N LEU A 178 5.54 17.09 8.58
CA LEU A 178 5.70 17.68 7.24
C LEU A 178 4.62 17.19 6.27
N ASP A 179 4.24 15.91 6.33
CA ASP A 179 3.15 15.37 5.52
C ASP A 179 1.82 16.06 5.80
N HIS A 180 1.44 16.23 7.07
CA HIS A 180 0.18 16.86 7.43
C HIS A 180 0.06 18.28 6.86
N ARG A 181 1.19 18.98 6.80
CA ARG A 181 1.26 20.40 6.41
C ARG A 181 1.39 20.61 4.90
N TYR A 182 2.13 19.77 4.20
CA TYR A 182 2.50 19.98 2.78
C TYR A 182 2.06 18.86 1.82
N GLY A 183 1.50 17.77 2.36
CA GLY A 183 1.10 16.59 1.60
C GLY A 183 2.24 15.60 1.31
N SER A 184 1.87 14.39 0.88
CA SER A 184 2.80 13.26 0.76
C SER A 184 3.78 13.43 -0.39
N GLY A 185 3.38 14.12 -1.46
CA GLY A 185 4.16 14.21 -2.71
C GLY A 185 5.58 14.74 -2.51
N HIS A 186 5.74 15.75 -1.65
CA HIS A 186 7.04 16.36 -1.35
C HIS A 186 7.87 15.57 -0.35
N VAL A 187 7.22 14.89 0.60
CA VAL A 187 7.88 14.24 1.74
C VAL A 187 8.31 12.81 1.41
N ARG A 188 7.56 12.10 0.58
CA ARG A 188 7.80 10.69 0.23
C ARG A 188 9.21 10.41 -0.28
N PRO A 189 9.82 11.20 -1.20
CA PRO A 189 11.20 10.97 -1.62
C PRO A 189 12.20 10.99 -0.46
N VAL A 190 12.00 11.87 0.53
CA VAL A 190 12.86 11.98 1.72
C VAL A 190 12.73 10.74 2.60
N VAL A 191 11.49 10.29 2.86
CA VAL A 191 11.20 9.06 3.62
C VAL A 191 11.91 7.85 2.99
N VAL A 192 11.70 7.64 1.69
CA VAL A 192 12.24 6.48 0.97
C VAL A 192 13.78 6.54 0.92
N HIS A 193 14.36 7.72 0.74
CA HIS A 193 15.81 7.88 0.78
C HIS A 193 16.38 7.57 2.17
N TYR A 194 15.75 8.05 3.25
CA TYR A 194 16.19 7.78 4.62
C TYR A 194 16.08 6.28 4.97
N LEU A 195 14.97 5.63 4.57
CA LEU A 195 14.79 4.18 4.67
C LEU A 195 15.94 3.42 3.99
N ASN A 196 16.23 3.75 2.73
CA ASN A 196 17.26 3.08 1.95
C ASN A 196 18.69 3.35 2.43
N SER A 197 19.02 4.60 2.75
CA SER A 197 20.41 5.02 2.99
C SER A 197 20.85 4.87 4.45
N VAL A 198 19.93 5.04 5.41
CA VAL A 198 20.25 5.00 6.85
C VAL A 198 19.67 3.73 7.48
N VAL A 199 18.36 3.50 7.33
CA VAL A 199 17.67 2.43 8.05
C VAL A 199 18.11 1.04 7.59
N SER A 200 18.40 0.83 6.31
CA SER A 200 19.01 -0.42 5.83
C SER A 200 20.32 -0.76 6.55
N GLY A 201 21.16 0.25 6.83
CA GLY A 201 22.39 0.07 7.58
C GLY A 201 22.14 -0.36 9.03
N LEU A 202 21.13 0.24 9.68
CA LEU A 202 20.74 -0.10 11.05
C LEU A 202 20.21 -1.53 11.15
N LEU A 203 19.33 -1.95 10.23
CA LEU A 203 18.81 -3.33 10.18
C LEU A 203 19.91 -4.36 9.87
N GLY A 204 20.92 -3.98 9.09
CA GLY A 204 22.08 -4.81 8.79
C GLY A 204 23.12 -4.88 9.91
N GLY A 205 22.99 -4.08 10.96
CA GLY A 205 23.93 -3.97 12.07
C GLY A 205 23.80 -5.05 13.14
N SER A 206 24.59 -4.88 14.20
CA SER A 206 24.59 -5.73 15.40
C SER A 206 23.86 -5.05 16.55
N TYR A 207 22.96 -5.78 17.20
CA TYR A 207 22.13 -5.26 18.29
C TYR A 207 21.65 -6.40 19.20
N LYS A 208 21.47 -6.07 20.47
CA LYS A 208 20.88 -6.98 21.47
C LYS A 208 19.36 -7.07 21.29
N GLU A 209 18.76 -8.10 21.86
CA GLU A 209 17.33 -8.40 21.71
C GLU A 209 16.41 -7.19 22.01
N PRO A 210 16.55 -6.46 23.13
CA PRO A 210 15.67 -5.33 23.41
C PRO A 210 15.81 -4.18 22.40
N VAL A 211 17.03 -3.90 21.95
CA VAL A 211 17.31 -2.86 20.95
C VAL A 211 16.74 -3.28 19.59
N GLY A 212 16.90 -4.56 19.22
CA GLY A 212 16.33 -5.11 18.00
C GLY A 212 14.82 -4.94 17.94
N ARG A 213 14.09 -5.33 18.99
CA ARG A 213 12.62 -5.16 19.05
C ARG A 213 12.21 -3.70 18.89
N ALA A 214 12.89 -2.80 19.60
CA ALA A 214 12.62 -1.37 19.52
C ALA A 214 12.92 -0.78 18.13
N LEU A 215 14.00 -1.26 17.47
CA LEU A 215 14.36 -0.90 16.10
C LEU A 215 13.29 -1.39 15.12
N PHE A 216 12.91 -2.68 15.16
CA PHE A 216 11.87 -3.22 14.28
C PHE A 216 10.53 -2.49 14.44
N ALA A 217 10.14 -2.11 15.66
CA ALA A 217 8.96 -1.30 15.91
C ALA A 217 9.07 0.10 15.26
N ALA A 218 10.20 0.79 15.44
CA ALA A 218 10.42 2.12 14.84
C ALA A 218 10.44 2.07 13.31
N VAL A 219 11.07 1.05 12.74
CA VAL A 219 11.20 0.88 11.29
C VAL A 219 9.88 0.43 10.66
N SER A 220 9.10 -0.42 11.35
CA SER A 220 7.74 -0.77 10.92
C SER A 220 6.88 0.49 10.74
N ARG A 221 6.94 1.43 11.70
CA ARG A 221 6.22 2.71 11.62
C ARG A 221 6.63 3.57 10.44
N LEU A 222 7.93 3.71 10.19
CA LEU A 222 8.41 4.49 9.05
C LEU A 222 8.07 3.82 7.70
N THR A 223 8.09 2.49 7.66
CA THR A 223 7.71 1.69 6.49
C THR A 223 6.22 1.82 6.19
N GLU A 224 5.37 1.82 7.23
CA GLU A 224 3.94 2.08 7.11
C GLU A 224 3.66 3.50 6.60
N LEU A 225 4.36 4.52 7.11
CA LEU A 225 4.27 5.89 6.61
C LEU A 225 4.59 5.99 5.11
N ALA A 226 5.61 5.27 4.64
CA ALA A 226 5.94 5.22 3.20
C ALA A 226 4.82 4.55 2.37
N GLY A 227 4.11 3.57 2.95
CA GLY A 227 2.91 2.96 2.39
C GLY A 227 1.73 3.93 2.33
N TYR A 228 1.46 4.65 3.42
CA TYR A 228 0.45 5.72 3.46
C TYR A 228 0.70 6.77 2.38
N MET A 229 1.94 7.25 2.27
CA MET A 229 2.32 8.23 1.26
C MET A 229 2.21 7.67 -0.17
N ALA A 230 2.41 6.37 -0.37
CA ALA A 230 2.17 5.73 -1.66
C ALA A 230 0.68 5.69 -2.02
N VAL A 231 -0.21 5.44 -1.05
CA VAL A 231 -1.67 5.58 -1.28
C VAL A 231 -2.01 7.01 -1.66
N ASP A 232 -1.58 7.99 -0.86
CA ASP A 232 -1.91 9.40 -1.08
C ASP A 232 -1.37 9.98 -2.40
N THR A 233 -0.34 9.35 -2.98
CA THR A 233 0.23 9.72 -4.28
C THR A 233 -0.21 8.81 -5.43
N GLY A 234 -1.27 8.01 -5.24
CA GLY A 234 -1.87 7.19 -6.30
C GLY A 234 -1.03 5.99 -6.74
N GLN A 235 -0.29 5.38 -5.83
CA GLN A 235 0.58 4.22 -6.10
C GLN A 235 0.16 2.99 -5.28
N PRO A 236 -1.06 2.44 -5.50
CA PRO A 236 -1.62 1.37 -4.65
C PRO A 236 -0.79 0.08 -4.67
N GLY A 237 -0.17 -0.29 -5.79
CA GLY A 237 0.71 -1.47 -5.87
C GLY A 237 2.00 -1.31 -5.06
N LEU A 238 2.49 -0.09 -4.91
CA LEU A 238 3.63 0.21 -4.06
C LEU A 238 3.22 0.24 -2.59
N ALA A 239 2.06 0.86 -2.28
CA ALA A 239 1.48 0.84 -0.94
C ALA A 239 1.28 -0.59 -0.41
N GLN A 240 0.76 -1.49 -1.25
CA GLN A 240 0.61 -2.91 -0.92
C GLN A 240 1.93 -3.52 -0.42
N ARG A 241 3.03 -3.34 -1.17
CA ARG A 241 4.36 -3.85 -0.81
C ARG A 241 4.83 -3.26 0.52
N TYR A 242 4.68 -1.94 0.71
CA TYR A 242 5.06 -1.29 1.96
C TYR A 242 4.27 -1.80 3.17
N TYR A 243 2.95 -1.96 3.07
CA TYR A 243 2.16 -2.46 4.18
C TYR A 243 2.47 -3.92 4.53
N ILE A 244 2.72 -4.79 3.53
CA ILE A 244 3.14 -6.17 3.78
C ILE A 244 4.45 -6.19 4.58
N GLN A 245 5.42 -5.38 4.18
CA GLN A 245 6.69 -5.31 4.90
C GLN A 245 6.56 -4.65 6.27
N ALA A 246 5.74 -3.60 6.41
CA ALA A 246 5.47 -2.98 7.70
C ALA A 246 4.85 -3.98 8.70
N LEU A 247 3.87 -4.79 8.24
CA LEU A 247 3.25 -5.85 9.04
C LEU A 247 4.28 -6.90 9.48
N ARG A 248 5.17 -7.31 8.56
CA ARG A 248 6.22 -8.28 8.88
C ARG A 248 7.23 -7.75 9.90
N LEU A 249 7.59 -6.47 9.80
CA LEU A 249 8.46 -5.80 10.76
C LEU A 249 7.78 -5.63 12.13
N ALA A 250 6.45 -5.40 12.17
CA ALA A 250 5.69 -5.37 13.42
C ALA A 250 5.69 -6.75 14.11
N GLN A 251 5.58 -7.85 13.34
CA GLN A 251 5.75 -9.21 13.87
C GLN A 251 7.15 -9.43 14.46
N ALA A 252 8.19 -8.98 13.77
CA ALA A 252 9.56 -9.05 14.29
C ALA A 252 9.72 -8.20 15.56
N ALA A 253 9.03 -7.07 15.66
CA ALA A 253 9.02 -6.26 16.89
C ALA A 253 8.27 -6.93 18.06
N GLY A 254 7.40 -7.90 17.79
CA GLY A 254 6.44 -8.42 18.76
C GLY A 254 5.31 -7.45 19.09
N ASP A 255 5.10 -6.42 18.25
CA ASP A 255 4.09 -5.38 18.46
C ASP A 255 2.78 -5.80 17.78
N ARG A 256 2.00 -6.64 18.48
CA ARG A 256 0.70 -7.13 17.99
C ARG A 256 -0.31 -5.99 17.78
N GLY A 257 -0.29 -4.99 18.67
CA GLY A 257 -1.17 -3.82 18.55
C GLY A 257 -0.89 -3.03 17.27
N TYR A 258 0.38 -2.74 16.99
CA TYR A 258 0.75 -2.04 15.76
C TYR A 258 0.56 -2.89 14.50
N GLY A 259 0.74 -4.22 14.57
CA GLY A 259 0.36 -5.12 13.47
C GLY A 259 -1.13 -5.02 13.12
N GLY A 260 -2.01 -4.97 14.13
CA GLY A 260 -3.43 -4.70 13.94
C GLY A 260 -3.69 -3.33 13.31
N TYR A 261 -2.94 -2.31 13.70
CA TYR A 261 -3.00 -0.99 13.06
C TYR A 261 -2.65 -1.04 11.57
N VAL A 262 -1.58 -1.74 11.17
CA VAL A 262 -1.21 -1.87 9.75
C VAL A 262 -2.34 -2.53 8.95
N LEU A 263 -3.01 -3.55 9.52
CA LEU A 263 -4.16 -4.20 8.89
C LEU A 263 -5.38 -3.27 8.77
N ALA A 264 -5.78 -2.62 9.88
CA ALA A 264 -7.00 -1.83 9.96
C ALA A 264 -6.88 -0.43 9.33
N ALA A 265 -5.76 0.26 9.50
CA ALA A 265 -5.57 1.64 9.03
C ALA A 265 -4.82 1.74 7.68
N GLY A 266 -3.99 0.74 7.36
CA GLY A 266 -3.20 0.70 6.12
C GLY A 266 -3.86 -0.17 5.05
N MET A 267 -3.85 -1.48 5.27
CA MET A 267 -4.30 -2.47 4.28
C MET A 267 -5.80 -2.36 3.98
N SER A 268 -6.65 -2.15 5.00
CA SER A 268 -8.10 -2.01 4.80
C SER A 268 -8.45 -0.76 3.95
N HIS A 269 -7.78 0.36 4.19
CA HIS A 269 -7.97 1.58 3.41
C HIS A 269 -7.49 1.42 1.97
N LEU A 270 -6.38 0.70 1.75
CA LEU A 270 -5.95 0.32 0.41
C LEU A 270 -7.01 -0.55 -0.27
N ALA A 271 -7.57 -1.56 0.41
CA ALA A 271 -8.63 -2.39 -0.14
C ALA A 271 -9.90 -1.60 -0.52
N ALA A 272 -10.21 -0.51 0.20
CA ALA A 272 -11.27 0.42 -0.17
C ALA A 272 -11.00 1.09 -1.52
N SER A 273 -9.79 1.59 -1.75
CA SER A 273 -9.41 2.20 -3.04
C SER A 273 -9.40 1.20 -4.21
N LEU A 274 -9.30 -0.11 -3.91
CA LEU A 274 -9.32 -1.19 -4.90
C LEU A 274 -10.73 -1.76 -5.15
N GLY A 275 -11.75 -1.27 -4.45
CA GLY A 275 -13.13 -1.70 -4.62
C GLY A 275 -13.45 -3.09 -4.07
N ASN A 276 -12.73 -3.57 -3.04
CA ASN A 276 -13.00 -4.86 -2.41
C ASN A 276 -13.54 -4.71 -0.96
N PRO A 277 -14.82 -4.39 -0.78
CA PRO A 277 -15.36 -4.02 0.53
C PRO A 277 -15.41 -5.19 1.53
N ARG A 278 -15.53 -6.43 1.04
CA ARG A 278 -15.45 -7.63 1.88
C ARG A 278 -14.08 -7.80 2.53
N GLU A 279 -13.02 -7.48 1.79
CA GLU A 279 -11.65 -7.57 2.27
C GLU A 279 -11.35 -6.54 3.36
N ILE A 280 -11.95 -5.34 3.29
CA ILE A 280 -11.86 -4.32 4.35
C ILE A 280 -12.32 -4.90 5.69
N ALA A 281 -13.53 -5.47 5.72
CA ALA A 281 -14.11 -6.05 6.94
C ALA A 281 -13.29 -7.26 7.44
N GLN A 282 -12.75 -8.07 6.54
CA GLN A 282 -11.90 -9.22 6.91
C GLN A 282 -10.57 -8.78 7.52
N LEU A 283 -9.89 -7.78 6.94
CA LEU A 283 -8.65 -7.21 7.47
C LEU A 283 -8.87 -6.56 8.83
N ALA A 284 -9.97 -5.82 9.00
CA ALA A 284 -10.32 -5.20 10.28
C ALA A 284 -10.65 -6.24 11.37
N ARG A 285 -11.31 -7.34 11.03
CA ARG A 285 -11.51 -8.46 11.97
C ARG A 285 -10.21 -9.19 12.29
N ALA A 286 -9.34 -9.41 11.31
CA ALA A 286 -8.01 -9.97 11.55
C ALA A 286 -7.18 -9.08 12.49
N ALA A 287 -7.30 -7.75 12.37
CA ALA A 287 -6.70 -6.79 13.30
C ALA A 287 -7.24 -6.96 14.72
N GLN A 288 -8.57 -7.04 14.89
CA GLN A 288 -9.21 -7.26 16.19
C GLN A 288 -8.75 -8.56 16.85
N GLU A 289 -8.77 -9.67 16.13
CA GLU A 289 -8.39 -10.97 16.70
C GLU A 289 -6.88 -11.07 16.96
N GLY A 290 -6.05 -10.63 16.03
CA GLY A 290 -4.59 -10.75 16.17
C GLY A 290 -3.97 -9.79 17.18
N ALA A 291 -4.67 -8.70 17.51
CA ALA A 291 -4.25 -7.72 18.52
C ALA A 291 -5.01 -7.87 19.85
N ARG A 292 -5.89 -8.87 19.98
CA ARG A 292 -6.73 -9.08 21.16
C ARG A 292 -5.90 -9.16 22.43
N GLY A 293 -6.25 -8.35 23.43
CA GLY A 293 -5.52 -8.26 24.70
C GLY A 293 -4.21 -7.46 24.65
N HIS A 294 -3.85 -6.89 23.50
CA HIS A 294 -2.62 -6.11 23.29
C HIS A 294 -2.88 -4.66 22.84
N VAL A 295 -4.14 -4.20 22.88
CA VAL A 295 -4.54 -2.88 22.42
C VAL A 295 -5.38 -2.15 23.45
N THR A 296 -5.27 -0.82 23.45
CA THR A 296 -6.11 0.07 24.22
C THR A 296 -7.50 0.23 23.59
N PRO A 297 -8.51 0.73 24.32
CA PRO A 297 -9.83 1.00 23.77
C PRO A 297 -9.82 1.95 22.57
N ARG A 298 -8.87 2.89 22.50
CA ARG A 298 -8.72 3.79 21.33
C ARG A 298 -8.34 3.04 20.05
N ALA A 299 -7.39 2.12 20.16
CA ALA A 299 -7.01 1.25 19.03
C ALA A 299 -8.13 0.27 18.67
N GLU A 300 -8.85 -0.27 19.67
CA GLU A 300 -10.05 -1.09 19.45
C GLU A 300 -11.11 -0.32 18.65
N ALA A 301 -11.40 0.94 19.03
CA ALA A 301 -12.33 1.81 18.33
C ALA A 301 -11.94 2.03 16.86
N MET A 302 -10.65 2.21 16.57
CA MET A 302 -10.16 2.34 15.20
C MET A 302 -10.41 1.07 14.37
N PHE A 303 -10.15 -0.10 14.94
CA PHE A 303 -10.33 -1.37 14.22
C PHE A 303 -11.81 -1.63 13.95
N LEU A 304 -12.68 -1.27 14.89
CA LEU A 304 -14.14 -1.33 14.72
C LEU A 304 -14.63 -0.33 13.67
N ALA A 305 -14.10 0.89 13.63
CA ALA A 305 -14.44 1.87 12.60
C ALA A 305 -14.07 1.38 11.19
N ALA A 306 -12.91 0.74 11.03
CA ALA A 306 -12.51 0.11 9.78
C ALA A 306 -13.46 -1.05 9.38
N GLU A 307 -13.88 -1.90 10.32
CA GLU A 307 -14.87 -2.96 10.05
C GLU A 307 -16.23 -2.36 9.66
N ALA A 308 -16.70 -1.33 10.37
CA ALA A 308 -17.95 -0.63 10.07
C ALA A 308 -17.95 -0.08 8.65
N ARG A 309 -16.83 0.49 8.19
CA ARG A 309 -16.67 0.97 6.82
C ARG A 309 -16.77 -0.14 5.77
N GLY A 310 -16.22 -1.32 6.06
CA GLY A 310 -16.40 -2.50 5.21
C GLY A 310 -17.87 -2.87 5.04
N HIS A 311 -18.66 -2.87 6.13
CA HIS A 311 -20.10 -3.11 6.09
C HIS A 311 -20.87 -2.02 5.34
N ALA A 312 -20.53 -0.75 5.58
CA ALA A 312 -21.14 0.38 4.88
C ALA A 312 -20.98 0.28 3.36
N LEU A 313 -19.77 0.00 2.86
CA LEU A 313 -19.51 -0.18 1.44
C LEU A 313 -20.18 -1.42 0.82
N MET A 314 -20.52 -2.42 1.63
CA MET A 314 -21.34 -3.57 1.19
C MET A 314 -22.85 -3.27 1.19
N GLY A 315 -23.28 -2.10 1.68
CA GLY A 315 -24.70 -1.76 1.86
C GLY A 315 -25.36 -2.44 3.06
N ASP A 316 -24.58 -3.05 3.96
CA ASP A 316 -25.09 -3.75 5.13
C ASP A 316 -25.27 -2.79 6.31
N GLY A 317 -26.35 -2.00 6.26
CA GLY A 317 -26.65 -0.97 7.27
C GLY A 317 -26.86 -1.53 8.69
N ALA A 318 -27.35 -2.77 8.81
CA ALA A 318 -27.59 -3.40 10.11
C ALA A 318 -26.26 -3.78 10.79
N ALA A 319 -25.36 -4.42 10.06
CA ALA A 319 -24.03 -4.73 10.58
C ALA A 319 -23.21 -3.46 10.82
N PHE A 320 -23.27 -2.48 9.91
CA PHE A 320 -22.65 -1.17 10.11
C PHE A 320 -23.10 -0.54 11.44
N THR A 321 -24.41 -0.44 11.68
CA THR A 321 -24.95 0.18 12.91
C THR A 321 -24.43 -0.51 14.16
N THR A 322 -24.42 -1.84 14.16
CA THR A 322 -23.95 -2.66 15.28
C THR A 322 -22.46 -2.43 15.56
N VAL A 323 -21.63 -2.45 14.53
CA VAL A 323 -20.17 -2.30 14.67
C VAL A 323 -19.79 -0.84 14.98
N ALA A 324 -20.45 0.14 14.37
CA ALA A 324 -20.25 1.56 14.64
C ALA A 324 -20.58 1.91 16.10
N ALA A 325 -21.67 1.35 16.66
CA ALA A 325 -22.00 1.53 18.07
C ALA A 325 -20.90 0.97 19.01
N ARG A 326 -20.30 -0.17 18.66
CA ARG A 326 -19.15 -0.73 19.38
C ARG A 326 -17.92 0.18 19.27
N ALA A 327 -17.66 0.77 18.10
CA ALA A 327 -16.56 1.70 17.89
C ALA A 327 -16.70 2.95 18.79
N VAL A 328 -17.89 3.55 18.82
CA VAL A 328 -18.21 4.68 19.70
C VAL A 328 -18.02 4.29 21.16
N SER A 329 -18.60 3.17 21.59
CA SER A 329 -18.46 2.70 22.98
C SER A 329 -17.00 2.42 23.37
N ALA A 330 -16.16 1.94 22.45
CA ALA A 330 -14.73 1.75 22.70
C ALA A 330 -13.99 3.09 22.82
N MET A 331 -14.38 4.10 22.02
CA MET A 331 -13.85 5.45 22.14
C MET A 331 -14.26 6.13 23.45
N ASP A 332 -15.51 5.96 23.90
CA ASP A 332 -15.99 6.49 25.18
C ASP A 332 -15.21 5.93 26.39
N ARG A 333 -14.70 4.69 26.26
CA ARG A 333 -13.82 4.06 27.26
C ARG A 333 -12.36 4.48 27.14
N ALA A 334 -11.95 5.14 26.06
CA ALA A 334 -10.57 5.55 25.86
C ALA A 334 -10.21 6.67 26.85
N GLY A 335 -9.37 6.34 27.83
CA GLY A 335 -8.85 7.33 28.77
C GLY A 335 -7.77 8.24 28.17
N ASN A 336 -7.29 9.15 28.99
CA ASN A 336 -6.12 9.98 28.69
C ASN A 336 -4.88 9.35 29.36
N GLY A 337 -3.93 8.85 28.55
CA GLY A 337 -2.55 8.61 29.01
C GLY A 337 -1.95 7.22 28.78
N ASP A 338 -2.76 6.18 28.54
CA ASP A 338 -2.25 4.79 28.39
C ASP A 338 -1.94 4.41 26.93
N ASP A 339 -2.23 5.30 25.98
CA ASP A 339 -2.14 5.01 24.57
C ASP A 339 -0.73 5.05 24.01
N PRO A 340 -0.32 4.05 23.22
CA PRO A 340 0.91 4.12 22.47
C PRO A 340 0.92 5.35 21.54
N ALA A 341 2.09 5.97 21.38
CA ALA A 341 2.23 7.18 20.55
C ALA A 341 1.74 7.01 19.10
N TRP A 342 1.69 5.79 18.56
CA TRP A 342 1.20 5.53 17.21
C TRP A 342 -0.31 5.70 17.05
N ILE A 343 -1.12 5.48 18.10
CA ILE A 343 -2.58 5.63 18.04
C ILE A 343 -3.06 7.02 18.48
N GLY A 344 -2.17 7.86 19.02
CA GLY A 344 -2.54 9.16 19.58
C GLY A 344 -3.21 10.14 18.60
N HIS A 345 -3.19 9.86 17.30
CA HIS A 345 -3.89 10.66 16.29
C HIS A 345 -5.39 10.30 16.14
N PHE A 346 -5.83 9.16 16.68
CA PHE A 346 -7.20 8.66 16.54
C PHE A 346 -8.04 9.14 17.73
N ASP A 347 -8.59 10.35 17.60
CA ASP A 347 -9.45 10.99 18.60
C ASP A 347 -10.94 10.92 18.20
N GLU A 348 -11.82 11.55 18.98
CA GLU A 348 -13.27 11.61 18.70
C GLU A 348 -13.55 12.24 17.33
N ALA A 349 -12.79 13.27 16.94
CA ALA A 349 -12.95 13.93 15.65
C ALA A 349 -12.56 13.00 14.50
N TYR A 350 -11.51 12.20 14.67
CA TYR A 350 -11.10 11.18 13.71
C TYR A 350 -12.16 10.08 13.60
N LEU A 351 -12.72 9.60 14.71
CA LEU A 351 -13.80 8.62 14.67
C LEU A 351 -15.03 9.19 13.94
N ALA A 352 -15.39 10.45 14.20
CA ALA A 352 -16.47 11.13 13.49
C ALA A 352 -16.18 11.19 11.98
N ASP A 353 -14.95 11.49 11.56
CA ASP A 353 -14.54 11.48 10.15
C ASP A 353 -14.72 10.10 9.50
N GLU A 354 -14.26 9.02 10.14
CA GLU A 354 -14.45 7.66 9.61
C GLU A 354 -15.94 7.27 9.53
N LEU A 355 -16.77 7.67 10.50
CA LEU A 355 -18.22 7.43 10.47
C LEU A 355 -18.92 8.29 9.40
N ALA A 356 -18.43 9.50 9.11
CA ALA A 356 -18.93 10.32 8.01
C ALA A 356 -18.72 9.64 6.66
N HIS A 357 -17.54 9.02 6.45
CA HIS A 357 -17.28 8.20 5.27
C HIS A 357 -18.27 7.03 5.16
N CYS A 358 -18.50 6.31 6.27
CA CYS A 358 -19.43 5.18 6.29
C CYS A 358 -20.86 5.60 5.91
N HIS A 359 -21.37 6.69 6.50
CA HIS A 359 -22.72 7.17 6.18
C HIS A 359 -22.83 7.68 4.74
N ARG A 360 -21.78 8.33 4.20
CA ARG A 360 -21.74 8.66 2.78
C ARG A 360 -21.83 7.40 1.92
N ASP A 361 -21.07 6.37 2.26
CA ASP A 361 -21.02 5.11 1.50
C ASP A 361 -22.37 4.37 1.53
N LEU A 362 -23.16 4.52 2.61
CA LEU A 362 -24.55 4.04 2.72
C LEU A 362 -25.58 4.93 2.02
N GLY A 363 -25.22 6.16 1.65
CA GLY A 363 -26.16 7.15 1.13
C GLY A 363 -27.03 7.81 2.20
N ASP A 364 -26.59 7.84 3.46
CA ASP A 364 -27.30 8.46 4.58
C ASP A 364 -26.88 9.92 4.77
N ALA A 365 -27.46 10.85 3.99
CA ALA A 365 -27.05 12.25 3.95
C ALA A 365 -27.08 12.97 5.32
N GLY A 366 -28.15 12.76 6.10
CA GLY A 366 -28.34 13.44 7.39
C GLY A 366 -27.25 13.06 8.42
N PRO A 367 -27.07 11.75 8.71
CA PRO A 367 -25.96 11.27 9.53
C PRO A 367 -24.57 11.64 8.98
N ALA A 368 -24.35 11.55 7.66
CA ALA A 368 -23.08 11.94 7.04
C ALA A 368 -22.74 13.41 7.31
N ARG A 369 -23.73 14.32 7.15
CA ARG A 369 -23.57 15.75 7.46
C ARG A 369 -23.14 15.97 8.91
N ARG A 370 -23.89 15.41 9.87
CA ARG A 370 -23.59 15.61 11.31
C ARG A 370 -22.18 15.14 11.68
N ARG A 371 -21.79 13.95 11.22
CA ARG A 371 -20.47 13.39 11.49
C ARG A 371 -19.35 14.20 10.84
N ALA A 372 -19.55 14.70 9.62
CA ALA A 372 -18.59 15.58 8.95
C ALA A 372 -18.44 16.93 9.70
N GLU A 373 -19.54 17.51 10.18
CA GLU A 373 -19.51 18.74 11.00
C GLU A 373 -18.77 18.53 12.34
N GLU A 374 -19.06 17.44 13.05
CA GLU A 374 -18.35 17.04 14.28
C GLU A 374 -16.83 16.90 14.03
N ALA A 375 -16.44 16.19 12.96
CA ALA A 375 -15.04 16.01 12.59
C ALA A 375 -14.35 17.35 12.26
N LEU A 376 -15.00 18.20 11.48
CA LEU A 376 -14.47 19.52 11.09
C LEU A 376 -14.31 20.46 12.29
N ALA A 377 -15.20 20.38 13.29
CA ALA A 377 -15.11 21.15 14.51
C ALA A 377 -13.94 20.71 15.40
N GLY A 378 -13.64 19.40 15.44
CA GLY A 378 -12.56 18.85 16.28
C GLY A 378 -11.18 18.82 15.63
N HIS A 379 -11.08 18.76 14.29
CA HIS A 379 -9.78 18.68 13.62
C HIS A 379 -8.98 20.00 13.70
N PRO A 380 -7.71 19.96 14.16
CA PRO A 380 -6.88 21.16 14.22
C PRO A 380 -6.55 21.67 12.80
N GLU A 381 -6.28 22.98 12.68
CA GLU A 381 -6.02 23.64 11.39
C GLU A 381 -4.87 23.02 10.61
N GLY A 382 -3.85 22.48 11.30
CA GLY A 382 -2.73 21.78 10.68
C GLY A 382 -3.08 20.47 9.95
N ARG A 383 -4.31 19.94 10.10
CA ARG A 383 -4.77 18.73 9.41
C ARG A 383 -5.41 19.07 8.06
N VAL A 384 -4.70 19.84 7.24
CA VAL A 384 -5.21 20.47 6.02
C VAL A 384 -5.89 19.45 5.09
N ARG A 385 -5.23 18.34 4.77
CA ARG A 385 -5.77 17.27 3.90
C ARG A 385 -7.07 16.70 4.45
N ARG A 386 -7.12 16.39 5.74
CA ARG A 386 -8.30 15.76 6.37
C ARG A 386 -9.47 16.74 6.43
N ARG A 387 -9.21 18.01 6.75
CA ARG A 387 -10.24 19.06 6.73
C ARG A 387 -10.79 19.27 5.32
N ALA A 388 -9.96 19.26 4.29
CA ALA A 388 -10.41 19.34 2.91
C ALA A 388 -11.33 18.16 2.53
N ILE A 389 -10.95 16.94 2.88
CA ILE A 389 -11.78 15.74 2.68
C ILE A 389 -13.10 15.84 3.47
N GLY A 390 -13.05 16.27 4.73
CA GLY A 390 -14.24 16.47 5.57
C GLY A 390 -15.21 17.50 4.98
N LEU A 391 -14.70 18.58 4.39
CA LEU A 391 -15.53 19.56 3.66
C LEU A 391 -16.16 18.95 2.41
N LEU A 392 -15.46 18.09 1.67
CA LEU A 392 -16.02 17.40 0.50
C LEU A 392 -17.09 16.36 0.90
N LEU A 393 -16.92 15.68 2.02
CA LEU A 393 -17.95 14.80 2.60
C LEU A 393 -19.20 15.59 2.99
N LEU A 394 -19.01 16.74 3.65
CA LEU A 394 -20.10 17.65 4.02
C LEU A 394 -20.82 18.18 2.77
N ALA A 395 -20.07 18.64 1.77
CA ALA A 395 -20.62 19.12 0.50
C ALA A 395 -21.39 18.02 -0.25
N ALA A 396 -20.88 16.79 -0.28
CA ALA A 396 -21.59 15.65 -0.86
C ALA A 396 -22.92 15.37 -0.14
N ALA A 397 -22.94 15.46 1.20
CA ALA A 397 -24.17 15.30 1.99
C ALA A 397 -25.19 16.43 1.73
N GLN A 398 -24.73 17.68 1.60
CA GLN A 398 -25.56 18.83 1.23
C GLN A 398 -26.15 18.67 -0.18
N THR A 399 -25.36 18.22 -1.16
CA THR A 399 -25.84 17.90 -2.52
C THR A 399 -26.94 16.85 -2.47
N GLN A 400 -26.78 15.80 -1.67
CA GLN A 400 -27.81 14.76 -1.53
C GLN A 400 -29.11 15.29 -0.89
N GLN A 401 -29.02 16.31 -0.04
CA GLN A 401 -30.15 17.01 0.56
C GLN A 401 -30.73 18.11 -0.36
N ARG A 402 -30.18 18.30 -1.56
CA ARG A 402 -30.54 19.35 -2.53
C ARG A 402 -30.23 20.78 -2.05
N GLU A 403 -29.32 20.93 -1.09
CA GLU A 403 -28.78 22.22 -0.63
C GLU A 403 -27.63 22.65 -1.57
N ILE A 404 -27.90 22.82 -2.87
CA ILE A 404 -26.86 22.90 -3.92
C ILE A 404 -25.93 24.11 -3.77
N GLU A 405 -26.47 25.29 -3.46
CA GLU A 405 -25.67 26.50 -3.26
C GLU A 405 -24.68 26.32 -2.09
N GLN A 406 -25.18 25.82 -0.96
CA GLN A 406 -24.37 25.53 0.22
C GLN A 406 -23.31 24.45 -0.06
N ALA A 407 -23.65 23.45 -0.86
CA ALA A 407 -22.71 22.41 -1.30
C ALA A 407 -21.57 23.01 -2.12
N CYS A 408 -21.86 23.90 -3.07
CA CYS A 408 -20.85 24.59 -3.88
C CYS A 408 -19.96 25.52 -3.04
N ASP A 409 -20.52 26.23 -2.07
CA ASP A 409 -19.75 27.07 -1.15
C ASP A 409 -18.81 26.23 -0.27
N THR A 410 -19.32 25.13 0.29
CA THR A 410 -18.53 24.20 1.10
C THR A 410 -17.44 23.53 0.26
N GLY A 411 -17.76 23.12 -0.98
CA GLY A 411 -16.80 22.58 -1.94
C GLY A 411 -15.72 23.60 -2.32
N THR A 412 -16.05 24.88 -2.46
CA THR A 412 -15.07 25.95 -2.74
C THR A 412 -14.04 26.05 -1.60
N ARG A 413 -14.49 26.00 -0.34
CA ARG A 413 -13.57 25.99 0.81
C ARG A 413 -12.64 24.77 0.80
N ALA A 414 -13.13 23.63 0.32
CA ALA A 414 -12.30 22.44 0.15
C ALA A 414 -11.24 22.64 -0.96
N LEU A 415 -11.63 23.23 -2.10
CA LEU A 415 -10.70 23.58 -3.19
C LEU A 415 -9.56 24.48 -2.71
N GLU A 416 -9.86 25.50 -1.91
CA GLU A 416 -8.85 26.41 -1.35
C GLU A 416 -7.81 25.66 -0.50
N LEU A 417 -8.26 24.71 0.33
CA LEU A 417 -7.35 23.88 1.14
C LEU A 417 -6.55 22.89 0.28
N LEU A 418 -7.18 22.27 -0.72
CA LEU A 418 -6.50 21.36 -1.65
C LEU A 418 -5.46 22.08 -2.50
N GLY A 419 -5.66 23.37 -2.78
CA GLY A 419 -4.73 24.16 -3.58
C GLY A 419 -3.31 24.21 -3.01
N GLY A 420 -3.16 24.15 -1.69
CA GLY A 420 -1.85 24.12 -1.03
C GLY A 420 -1.21 22.73 -0.94
N LEU A 421 -1.87 21.67 -1.44
CA LEU A 421 -1.51 20.28 -1.16
C LEU A 421 -1.23 19.46 -2.41
N ARG A 422 -0.21 18.59 -2.34
CA ARG A 422 -0.02 17.50 -3.32
C ARG A 422 -0.56 16.18 -2.74
N SER A 423 -1.85 15.92 -2.96
CA SER A 423 -2.56 14.72 -2.51
C SER A 423 -3.54 14.24 -3.59
N ASN A 424 -3.31 13.05 -4.14
CA ASN A 424 -4.27 12.43 -5.08
C ASN A 424 -5.55 12.03 -4.36
N ARG A 425 -5.46 11.60 -3.10
CA ARG A 425 -6.64 11.24 -2.30
C ARG A 425 -7.59 12.43 -2.13
N GLY A 426 -7.08 13.64 -1.91
CA GLY A 426 -7.92 14.84 -1.89
C GLY A 426 -8.62 15.08 -3.23
N MET A 427 -7.90 14.91 -4.34
CA MET A 427 -8.43 15.07 -5.69
C MET A 427 -9.50 14.02 -6.03
N GLU A 428 -9.35 12.76 -5.59
CA GLU A 428 -10.37 11.72 -5.79
C GLU A 428 -11.72 12.10 -5.14
N TYR A 429 -11.69 12.71 -3.95
CA TYR A 429 -12.93 13.17 -3.29
C TYR A 429 -13.53 14.39 -3.99
N LEU A 430 -12.68 15.26 -4.54
CA LEU A 430 -13.12 16.40 -5.33
C LEU A 430 -13.79 15.93 -6.63
N GLU A 431 -13.19 14.95 -7.31
CA GLU A 431 -13.77 14.32 -8.49
C GLU A 431 -15.10 13.65 -8.18
N ASP A 432 -15.21 12.86 -7.10
CA ASP A 432 -16.49 12.28 -6.65
C ASP A 432 -17.55 13.36 -6.41
N PHE A 433 -17.18 14.46 -5.74
CA PHE A 433 -18.08 15.58 -5.52
C PHE A 433 -18.54 16.23 -6.84
N GLN A 434 -17.62 16.47 -7.79
CA GLN A 434 -17.96 16.97 -9.12
C GLN A 434 -18.91 16.03 -9.88
N GLN A 435 -18.72 14.70 -9.76
CA GLN A 435 -19.66 13.73 -10.35
C GLN A 435 -21.06 13.87 -9.75
N ARG A 436 -21.16 14.05 -8.42
CA ARG A 436 -22.44 14.23 -7.72
C ARG A 436 -23.17 15.52 -8.10
N LEU A 437 -22.44 16.54 -8.54
CA LEU A 437 -23.02 17.80 -9.02
C LEU A 437 -23.54 17.74 -10.46
N LYS A 438 -23.15 16.74 -11.27
CA LYS A 438 -23.57 16.64 -12.68
C LYS A 438 -25.09 16.76 -12.92
N PRO A 439 -25.98 16.15 -12.10
CA PRO A 439 -27.42 16.32 -12.26
C PRO A 439 -27.91 17.77 -12.11
N PHE A 440 -27.12 18.64 -11.49
CA PHE A 440 -27.43 20.04 -11.19
C PHE A 440 -26.61 21.02 -12.05
N ALA A 441 -26.02 20.58 -13.16
CA ALA A 441 -25.12 21.40 -13.99
C ALA A 441 -25.76 22.70 -14.56
N ALA A 442 -27.09 22.80 -14.57
CA ALA A 442 -27.81 24.00 -14.99
C ALA A 442 -27.85 25.09 -13.91
N GLU A 443 -27.58 24.75 -12.65
CA GLU A 443 -27.55 25.70 -11.54
C GLU A 443 -26.35 26.65 -11.67
N ARG A 444 -26.56 27.93 -11.35
CA ARG A 444 -25.51 28.95 -11.43
C ARG A 444 -24.32 28.61 -10.52
N ALA A 445 -24.60 28.23 -9.28
CA ALA A 445 -23.56 27.88 -8.30
C ALA A 445 -22.66 26.73 -8.77
N VAL A 446 -23.24 25.74 -9.47
CA VAL A 446 -22.48 24.59 -10.00
C VAL A 446 -21.55 25.01 -11.14
N ARG A 447 -22.00 25.93 -12.01
CA ARG A 447 -21.13 26.50 -13.06
C ARG A 447 -19.97 27.29 -12.48
N GLU A 448 -20.25 28.19 -11.53
CA GLU A 448 -19.22 29.02 -10.86
C GLU A 448 -18.20 28.15 -10.10
N PHE A 449 -18.67 27.11 -9.41
CA PHE A 449 -17.78 26.12 -8.78
C PHE A 449 -16.92 25.39 -9.82
N GLY A 450 -17.51 24.95 -10.93
CA GLY A 450 -16.80 24.27 -12.01
C GLY A 450 -15.72 25.13 -12.65
N GLU A 451 -15.98 26.43 -12.84
CA GLU A 451 -14.98 27.41 -13.33
C GLU A 451 -13.80 27.52 -12.35
N ARG A 452 -14.07 27.70 -11.05
CA ARG A 452 -13.01 27.73 -10.01
C ARG A 452 -12.21 26.44 -9.92
N ALA A 453 -12.87 25.29 -10.05
CA ALA A 453 -12.20 23.99 -10.00
C ALA A 453 -11.33 23.72 -11.25
N ALA A 454 -11.63 24.39 -12.36
CA ALA A 454 -10.84 24.30 -13.60
C ALA A 454 -9.66 25.26 -13.63
N GLU A 455 -9.61 26.26 -12.75
CA GLU A 455 -8.44 27.12 -12.60
C GLU A 455 -7.25 26.28 -12.11
N PRO A 456 -6.11 26.32 -12.80
CA PRO A 456 -4.92 25.63 -12.31
C PRO A 456 -4.53 26.25 -10.96
N VAL A 457 -4.61 25.43 -9.92
CA VAL A 457 -4.05 25.71 -8.62
C VAL A 457 -2.61 26.20 -8.83
N ALA A 458 -2.34 27.46 -8.52
CA ALA A 458 -1.01 28.05 -8.65
C ALA A 458 -0.03 27.24 -7.77
N ALA A 459 0.98 26.65 -8.43
CA ALA A 459 1.92 25.68 -7.88
C ALA A 459 2.92 26.25 -6.87
#